data_AF-A0A0Q6QSC7-F1
#
_entry.id   AF-A0A0Q6QSC7-F1
#
_cell.length_a   1.000
_cell.length_b   1.000
_cell.length_c   1.000
_cell.angle_alpha   90.00
_cell.angle_beta   90.00
_cell.angle_gamma   90.00
#
_symmetry.space_group_name_H-M   'P 1'
#
loop_
_entity.id
_entity.type
_entity.pdbx_description
1 polymer ?
#
loop_
_entity_poly.entity_id
_entity_poly.type
_entity_poly.pdbx_seq_one_letter_code
_entity_poly.pdbx_strand_id
1 'polypeptide(L)'
;MKLLTLATASLFATALATAANAAPQNFPGAPGALTLAGKCAKLVVGKVDATKECQGEIASVTLINGQVTFIFTSGGKMLGFQGDGTKIKPASAGNVSLPLSLIVTGVGQKMTGQVKVTGSCTMGNPYGGKPVAIECTAKSADTAFAGNFRTNGKAPKQK
;
A
#
# COMPACT_ATOMS: atom_id res chain seq x y z
N MET A 1 41.62 -61.68 -18.97
CA MET A 1 40.70 -60.84 -19.77
C MET A 1 39.27 -61.07 -19.27
N LYS A 2 38.80 -60.27 -18.32
CA LYS A 2 37.40 -60.20 -17.89
C LYS A 2 37.16 -58.77 -17.39
N LEU A 3 36.20 -58.11 -18.04
CA LEU A 3 35.95 -56.67 -18.01
C LEU A 3 35.46 -56.19 -16.63
N LEU A 4 35.96 -55.01 -16.24
CA LEU A 4 35.40 -54.15 -15.21
C LEU A 4 34.08 -53.54 -15.67
N THR A 5 33.09 -53.46 -14.78
CA THR A 5 31.98 -52.49 -14.88
C THR A 5 31.73 -51.88 -13.49
N LEU A 6 32.26 -50.66 -13.31
CA LEU A 6 31.89 -49.74 -12.23
C LEU A 6 30.55 -49.08 -12.61
N ALA A 7 29.48 -49.42 -11.92
CA ALA A 7 28.21 -48.72 -12.03
C ALA A 7 28.18 -47.56 -11.02
N THR A 8 28.56 -46.37 -11.46
CA THR A 8 28.36 -45.11 -10.74
C THR A 8 26.87 -44.76 -10.72
N ALA A 9 26.23 -44.92 -9.57
CA ALA A 9 24.87 -44.42 -9.33
C ALA A 9 24.93 -42.92 -8.97
N SER A 10 24.75 -42.07 -9.97
CA SER A 10 24.69 -40.62 -9.78
C SER A 10 23.36 -40.22 -9.10
N LEU A 11 23.46 -39.66 -7.89
CA LEU A 11 22.35 -39.00 -7.19
C LEU A 11 21.93 -37.74 -7.97
N PHE A 12 20.71 -37.73 -8.51
CA PHE A 12 20.07 -36.50 -8.96
C PHE A 12 19.08 -36.04 -7.89
N ALA A 13 19.52 -35.12 -7.02
CA ALA A 13 18.63 -34.40 -6.10
C ALA A 13 18.00 -33.21 -6.86
N THR A 14 16.78 -33.38 -7.36
CA THR A 14 15.98 -32.29 -7.93
C THR A 14 15.46 -31.39 -6.81
N ALA A 15 16.14 -30.27 -6.59
CA ALA A 15 15.63 -29.19 -5.74
C ALA A 15 14.40 -28.54 -6.41
N LEU A 16 13.20 -28.87 -5.96
CA LEU A 16 11.98 -28.15 -6.31
C LEU A 16 12.01 -26.78 -5.64
N ALA A 17 12.47 -25.77 -6.38
CA ALA A 17 12.27 -24.37 -6.00
C ALA A 17 10.77 -24.06 -6.11
N THR A 18 10.04 -24.15 -5.01
CA THR A 18 8.68 -23.64 -4.92
C THR A 18 8.71 -22.11 -5.01
N ALA A 19 8.58 -21.59 -6.23
CA ALA A 19 8.22 -20.20 -6.44
C ALA A 19 6.82 -20.02 -5.82
N ALA A 20 6.75 -19.38 -4.65
CA ALA A 20 5.50 -18.97 -4.05
C ALA A 20 4.85 -17.92 -4.97
N ASN A 21 4.01 -18.38 -5.90
CA ASN A 21 3.10 -17.52 -6.63
C ASN A 21 2.11 -16.94 -5.62
N ALA A 22 2.42 -15.76 -5.07
CA ALA A 22 1.45 -14.99 -4.33
C ALA A 22 0.28 -14.68 -5.28
N ALA A 23 -0.89 -15.28 -5.02
CA ALA A 23 -2.10 -14.97 -5.78
C ALA A 23 -2.34 -13.46 -5.75
N PRO A 24 -2.71 -12.83 -6.88
CA PRO A 24 -2.96 -11.39 -6.92
C PRO A 24 -4.02 -11.03 -5.88
N GLN A 25 -3.60 -10.37 -4.80
CA GLN A 25 -4.52 -9.84 -3.81
C GLN A 25 -5.19 -8.62 -4.46
N ASN A 26 -6.52 -8.54 -4.42
CA ASN A 26 -7.22 -7.35 -4.89
C ASN A 26 -7.34 -6.33 -3.76
N PHE A 27 -7.11 -5.05 -4.08
CA PHE A 27 -7.40 -3.94 -3.19
C PHE A 27 -8.93 -3.78 -3.01
N PRO A 28 -9.44 -3.54 -1.79
CA PRO A 28 -8.71 -3.18 -0.56
C PRO A 28 -8.19 -4.36 0.27
N GLY A 29 -8.49 -5.59 -0.13
CA GLY A 29 -8.07 -6.81 0.56
C GLY A 29 -8.96 -7.13 1.77
N ALA A 30 -8.59 -8.20 2.50
CA ALA A 30 -9.26 -8.55 3.74
C ALA A 30 -9.04 -7.48 4.83
N PRO A 31 -9.93 -7.39 5.84
CA PRO A 31 -9.71 -6.53 6.99
C PRO A 31 -8.37 -6.80 7.68
N GLY A 32 -7.69 -5.73 8.08
CA GLY A 32 -6.36 -5.79 8.69
C GLY A 32 -5.50 -4.58 8.34
N ALA A 33 -4.26 -4.58 8.85
CA ALA A 33 -3.27 -3.56 8.57
C ALA A 33 -2.12 -4.17 7.75
N LEU A 34 -1.84 -3.55 6.61
CA LEU A 34 -0.74 -3.90 5.74
C LEU A 34 0.24 -2.74 5.62
N THR A 35 1.53 -3.04 5.49
CA THR A 35 2.58 -2.06 5.22
C THR A 35 2.99 -2.16 3.75
N LEU A 36 2.97 -1.03 3.06
CA LEU A 36 3.39 -0.86 1.67
C LEU A 36 4.72 -0.10 1.64
N ALA A 37 5.78 -0.78 1.23
CA ALA A 37 7.11 -0.18 1.08
C ALA A 37 7.25 0.54 -0.27
N GLY A 38 8.06 1.60 -0.31
CA GLY A 38 8.16 2.45 -1.49
C GLY A 38 8.83 3.79 -1.24
N LYS A 39 8.39 4.82 -1.96
CA LYS A 39 8.89 6.18 -1.86
C LYS A 39 7.73 7.15 -1.73
N CYS A 40 7.77 7.96 -0.69
CA CYS A 40 6.89 9.11 -0.56
C CYS A 40 7.35 10.22 -1.52
N ALA A 41 6.49 10.56 -2.48
CA ALA A 41 6.77 11.57 -3.50
C ALA A 41 6.17 12.94 -3.15
N LYS A 42 5.09 12.95 -2.34
CA LYS A 42 4.43 14.18 -1.89
C LYS A 42 3.65 13.93 -0.61
N LEU A 43 3.73 14.84 0.35
CA LEU A 43 2.87 14.89 1.51
C LEU A 43 2.64 16.35 1.92
N VAL A 44 1.45 16.89 1.65
CA VAL A 44 1.12 18.30 1.88
C VAL A 44 -0.17 18.42 2.68
N VAL A 45 -0.16 19.29 3.68
CA VAL A 45 -1.32 19.67 4.50
C VAL A 45 -1.44 21.20 4.50
N GLY A 46 -2.44 21.73 3.80
CA GLY A 46 -2.59 23.16 3.58
C GLY A 46 -1.35 23.73 2.89
N LYS A 47 -0.64 24.62 3.60
CA LYS A 47 0.61 25.24 3.12
C LYS A 47 1.88 24.53 3.61
N VAL A 48 1.74 23.47 4.41
CA VAL A 48 2.86 22.73 5.00
C VAL A 48 3.23 21.57 4.10
N ASP A 49 4.47 21.55 3.61
CA ASP A 49 5.05 20.42 2.91
C ASP A 49 5.84 19.53 3.88
N ALA A 50 5.32 18.33 4.14
CA ALA A 50 5.89 17.34 5.02
C ALA A 50 6.61 16.21 4.25
N THR A 51 6.87 16.39 2.95
CA THR A 51 7.45 15.35 2.08
C THR A 51 8.86 14.96 2.51
N LYS A 52 9.67 15.91 2.99
CA LYS A 52 11.09 15.69 3.31
C LYS A 52 11.30 14.61 4.39
N GLU A 53 10.44 14.56 5.40
CA GLU A 53 10.51 13.59 6.51
C GLU A 53 9.54 12.42 6.34
N CYS A 54 8.88 12.35 5.19
CA CYS A 54 7.89 11.32 4.90
C CYS A 54 8.57 9.96 4.72
N GLN A 55 8.07 8.95 5.44
CA GLN A 55 8.68 7.63 5.51
C GLN A 55 8.63 6.88 4.17
N GLY A 56 9.57 5.96 3.98
CA GLY A 56 9.65 5.04 2.83
C GLY A 56 8.60 3.92 2.84
N GLU A 57 7.56 4.05 3.65
CA GLU A 57 6.45 3.12 3.76
C GLU A 57 5.19 3.84 4.22
N ILE A 58 4.03 3.29 3.85
CA ILE A 58 2.72 3.69 4.33
C ILE A 58 1.96 2.49 4.85
N ALA A 59 1.03 2.71 5.77
CA ALA A 59 0.08 1.67 6.16
C ALA A 59 -1.18 1.75 5.29
N SER A 60 -1.70 0.60 4.87
CA SER A 60 -3.04 0.42 4.29
C SER A 60 -3.87 -0.36 5.32
N VAL A 61 -4.87 0.28 5.91
CA VAL A 61 -5.72 -0.32 6.93
C VAL A 61 -7.12 -0.47 6.39
N THR A 62 -7.60 -1.71 6.31
CA THR A 62 -8.98 -2.04 5.95
C THR A 62 -9.73 -2.46 7.21
N LEU A 63 -10.78 -1.72 7.55
CA LEU A 63 -11.65 -2.03 8.68
C LEU A 63 -12.73 -3.05 8.27
N ILE A 64 -13.31 -3.73 9.26
CA ILE A 64 -14.37 -4.74 9.04
C ILE A 64 -15.58 -4.16 8.29
N ASN A 65 -15.88 -2.88 8.49
CA ASN A 65 -16.95 -2.18 7.78
C ASN A 65 -16.58 -1.73 6.36
N GLY A 66 -15.42 -2.15 5.83
CA GLY A 66 -14.96 -1.82 4.49
C GLY A 66 -14.32 -0.44 4.35
N GLN A 67 -14.17 0.33 5.42
CA GLN A 67 -13.41 1.59 5.36
C GLN A 67 -11.92 1.32 5.20
N VAL A 68 -11.28 2.08 4.33
CA VAL A 68 -9.87 1.91 3.97
C VAL A 68 -9.13 3.20 4.27
N THR A 69 -7.98 3.11 4.93
CA THR A 69 -7.14 4.25 5.26
C THR A 69 -5.71 4.05 4.78
N PHE A 70 -5.21 4.97 3.96
CA PHE A 70 -3.77 5.07 3.66
C PHE A 70 -3.12 6.05 4.62
N ILE A 71 -2.23 5.56 5.48
CA ILE A 71 -1.57 6.34 6.53
C ILE A 71 -0.13 6.62 6.14
N PHE A 72 0.15 7.90 5.91
CA PHE A 72 1.48 8.46 5.73
C PHE A 72 2.04 8.86 7.08
N THR A 73 3.32 8.61 7.30
CA THR A 73 4.03 9.06 8.51
C THR A 73 5.15 10.01 8.13
N SER A 74 5.25 11.14 8.83
CA SER A 74 6.31 12.14 8.63
C SER A 74 6.63 12.81 9.96
N GLY A 75 7.91 12.81 10.37
CA GLY A 75 8.35 13.43 11.63
C GLY A 75 7.58 12.97 12.89
N GLY A 76 7.20 11.69 12.96
CA GLY A 76 6.41 11.12 14.07
C GLY A 76 4.92 11.50 14.09
N LYS A 77 4.46 12.24 13.07
CA LYS A 77 3.04 12.57 12.83
C LYS A 77 2.47 11.66 11.76
N MET A 78 1.17 11.39 11.84
CA MET A 78 0.45 10.53 10.91
C MET A 78 -0.66 11.31 10.21
N LEU A 79 -0.80 11.10 8.90
CA LEU A 79 -1.88 11.62 8.07
C LEU A 79 -2.51 10.45 7.30
N GLY A 80 -3.75 10.14 7.62
CA GLY A 80 -4.54 9.09 6.96
C GLY A 80 -5.56 9.67 5.99
N PHE A 81 -5.57 9.14 4.78
CA PHE A 81 -6.62 9.37 3.79
C PHE A 81 -7.62 8.21 3.87
N GLN A 82 -8.79 8.48 4.43
CA GLN A 82 -9.81 7.46 4.71
C GLN A 82 -11.00 7.58 3.76
N GLY A 83 -11.38 6.44 3.19
CA GLY A 83 -12.46 6.30 2.22
C GLY A 83 -13.24 5.00 2.41
N ASP A 84 -14.27 4.86 1.58
CA ASP A 84 -15.15 3.69 1.58
C ASP A 84 -14.71 2.71 0.49
N GLY A 85 -14.09 1.59 0.90
CA GLY A 85 -13.58 0.56 -0.01
C GLY A 85 -14.67 -0.13 -0.82
N THR A 86 -15.92 -0.09 -0.36
CA THR A 86 -17.06 -0.65 -1.10
C THR A 86 -17.51 0.24 -2.26
N LYS A 87 -17.05 1.50 -2.29
CA LYS A 87 -17.38 2.50 -3.31
C LYS A 87 -16.24 2.75 -4.30
N ILE A 88 -15.23 1.88 -4.31
CA ILE A 88 -14.16 1.92 -5.30
C ILE A 88 -14.74 1.76 -6.70
N LYS A 89 -14.29 2.59 -7.63
CA LYS A 89 -14.72 2.55 -9.03
C LYS A 89 -13.50 2.43 -9.96
N PRO A 90 -13.66 1.86 -11.16
CA PRO A 90 -12.64 1.93 -12.18
C PRO A 90 -12.28 3.40 -12.50
N ALA A 91 -11.00 3.62 -12.77
CA ALA A 91 -10.44 4.86 -13.31
C ALA A 91 -9.69 4.55 -14.63
N SER A 92 -9.06 5.56 -15.22
CA SER A 92 -8.29 5.39 -16.46
C SER A 92 -7.07 4.49 -16.28
N ALA A 93 -6.60 3.89 -17.38
CA ALA A 93 -5.37 3.08 -17.44
C ALA A 93 -5.32 1.89 -16.47
N GLY A 94 -6.47 1.28 -16.16
CA GLY A 94 -6.55 0.13 -15.25
C GLY A 94 -6.36 0.49 -13.77
N ASN A 95 -6.39 1.79 -13.44
CA ASN A 95 -6.43 2.26 -12.07
C ASN A 95 -7.85 2.15 -11.50
N VAL A 96 -7.95 2.32 -10.19
CA VAL A 96 -9.18 2.49 -9.44
C VAL A 96 -9.17 3.83 -8.71
N SER A 97 -10.37 4.34 -8.41
CA SER A 97 -10.58 5.53 -7.59
C SER A 97 -11.32 5.13 -6.32
N LEU A 98 -10.71 5.44 -5.17
CA LEU A 98 -11.28 5.32 -3.84
C LEU A 98 -11.81 6.70 -3.41
N PRO A 99 -13.13 6.89 -3.26
CA PRO A 99 -13.67 8.15 -2.75
C PRO A 99 -13.33 8.34 -1.27
N LEU A 100 -12.84 9.52 -0.92
CA LEU A 100 -12.46 9.90 0.44
C LEU A 100 -13.59 10.63 1.15
N SER A 101 -13.70 10.39 2.45
CA SER A 101 -14.69 11.04 3.33
C SER A 101 -14.04 11.67 4.56
N LEU A 102 -12.87 11.18 4.97
CA LEU A 102 -12.16 11.64 6.16
C LEU A 102 -10.66 11.78 5.90
N ILE A 103 -10.10 12.84 6.47
CA ILE A 103 -8.70 12.87 6.87
C ILE A 103 -8.64 12.51 8.34
N VAL A 104 -7.80 11.54 8.68
CA VAL A 104 -7.52 11.17 10.07
C VAL A 104 -6.08 11.55 10.42
N THR A 105 -5.85 12.13 11.59
CA THR A 105 -4.51 12.60 12.00
C THR A 105 -4.12 12.02 13.35
N GLY A 106 -2.81 11.90 13.56
CA GLY A 106 -2.29 11.32 14.78
C GLY A 106 -0.84 11.69 15.07
N VAL A 107 -0.41 11.34 16.27
CA VAL A 107 0.98 11.46 16.73
C VAL A 107 1.38 10.14 17.39
N GLY A 108 2.60 9.67 17.11
CA GLY A 108 3.07 8.37 17.60
C GLY A 108 2.25 7.23 17.00
N GLN A 109 1.52 6.49 17.84
CA GLN A 109 0.69 5.34 17.42
C GLN A 109 -0.82 5.58 17.52
N LYS A 110 -1.25 6.80 17.89
CA LYS A 110 -2.67 7.11 18.10
C LYS A 110 -3.18 8.07 17.02
N MET A 111 -4.23 7.65 16.30
CA MET A 111 -4.99 8.47 15.35
C MET A 111 -6.24 8.98 16.06
N THR A 112 -6.29 10.27 16.35
CA THR A 112 -7.37 10.88 17.16
C THR A 112 -8.06 12.05 16.47
N GLY A 113 -7.38 12.73 15.55
CA GLY A 113 -7.99 13.81 14.78
C GLY A 113 -8.79 13.26 13.62
N GLN A 114 -9.94 13.87 13.34
CA GLN A 114 -10.77 13.54 12.18
C GLN A 114 -11.30 14.83 11.55
N VAL A 115 -11.21 14.93 10.23
CA VAL A 115 -11.69 16.06 9.45
C VAL A 115 -12.49 15.52 8.27
N LYS A 116 -13.74 15.98 8.13
CA LYS A 116 -14.56 15.65 6.95
C LYS A 116 -13.99 16.33 5.72
N VAL A 117 -13.88 15.56 4.64
CA VAL A 117 -13.33 16.01 3.37
C VAL A 117 -14.12 15.45 2.21
N THR A 118 -13.96 16.08 1.05
CA THR A 118 -14.26 15.48 -0.25
C THR A 118 -12.96 15.27 -1.01
N GLY A 119 -12.88 14.19 -1.79
CA GLY A 119 -11.69 13.86 -2.55
C GLY A 119 -11.65 12.41 -2.98
N SER A 120 -10.50 11.98 -3.46
CA SER A 120 -10.27 10.60 -3.87
C SER A 120 -8.79 10.23 -3.79
N CYS A 121 -8.53 8.94 -3.70
CA CYS A 121 -7.24 8.36 -4.07
C CYS A 121 -7.36 7.59 -5.38
N THR A 122 -6.47 7.85 -6.33
CA THR A 122 -6.35 7.08 -7.57
C THR A 122 -5.12 6.19 -7.50
N MET A 123 -5.25 4.92 -7.87
CA MET A 123 -4.14 3.96 -7.85
C MET A 123 -4.36 2.74 -8.74
N GLY A 124 -3.27 2.14 -9.20
CA GLY A 124 -3.29 0.74 -9.65
C GLY A 124 -3.39 -0.21 -8.46
N ASN A 125 -3.50 -1.52 -8.67
CA ASN A 125 -3.54 -2.49 -7.56
C ASN A 125 -2.19 -2.51 -6.80
N PRO A 126 -2.12 -1.99 -5.56
CA PRO A 126 -0.87 -1.91 -4.80
C PRO A 126 -0.37 -3.27 -4.32
N TYR A 127 -1.18 -4.32 -4.42
CA TYR A 127 -0.82 -5.67 -4.01
C TYR A 127 -0.42 -6.57 -5.19
N GLY A 128 -0.47 -6.04 -6.42
CA GLY A 128 -0.27 -6.79 -7.67
C GLY A 128 1.19 -7.05 -8.06
N GLY A 129 2.15 -6.91 -7.14
CA GLY A 129 3.56 -7.25 -7.39
C GLY A 129 4.31 -6.27 -8.32
N LYS A 130 3.72 -5.12 -8.67
CA LYS A 130 4.32 -4.10 -9.53
C LYS A 130 4.34 -2.74 -8.83
N PRO A 131 5.35 -1.89 -9.07
CA PRO A 131 5.35 -0.51 -8.60
C PRO A 131 4.13 0.26 -9.14
N VAL A 132 3.31 0.80 -8.25
CA VAL A 132 2.15 1.64 -8.59
C VAL A 132 2.22 2.96 -7.84
N ALA A 133 1.59 4.00 -8.40
CA ALA A 133 1.36 5.25 -7.69
C ALA A 133 0.04 5.17 -6.92
N ILE A 134 0.05 5.69 -5.69
CA ILE A 134 -1.11 5.95 -4.86
C ILE A 134 -1.20 7.47 -4.70
N GLU A 135 -2.18 8.07 -5.34
CA GLU A 135 -2.32 9.53 -5.45
C GLU A 135 -3.62 9.98 -4.79
N CYS A 136 -3.50 10.51 -3.59
CA CYS A 136 -4.61 10.99 -2.78
C CYS A 136 -4.67 12.51 -2.79
N THR A 137 -5.85 13.06 -3.08
CA THR A 137 -6.15 14.48 -2.91
C THR A 137 -7.48 14.63 -2.20
N ALA A 138 -7.51 15.48 -1.19
CA ALA A 138 -8.72 15.77 -0.43
C ALA A 138 -8.79 17.24 -0.04
N LYS A 139 -10.00 17.73 0.23
CA LYS A 139 -10.25 19.10 0.64
C LYS A 139 -11.34 19.15 1.71
N SER A 140 -11.08 19.89 2.79
CA SER A 140 -12.10 20.37 3.74
C SER A 140 -12.50 21.81 3.40
N ALA A 141 -13.29 22.46 4.25
CA ALA A 141 -13.63 23.88 4.05
C ALA A 141 -12.38 24.77 3.86
N ASP A 142 -11.38 24.58 4.72
CA ASP A 142 -10.25 25.52 4.83
C ASP A 142 -8.89 24.90 4.46
N THR A 143 -8.81 23.59 4.24
CA THR A 143 -7.53 22.88 4.07
C THR A 143 -7.58 21.90 2.92
N ALA A 144 -6.55 21.94 2.08
CA ALA A 144 -6.29 20.92 1.07
C ALA A 144 -5.22 19.93 1.58
N PHE A 145 -5.36 18.68 1.18
CA PHE A 145 -4.46 17.58 1.56
C PHE A 145 -4.03 16.85 0.30
N ALA A 146 -2.74 16.52 0.20
CA ALA A 146 -2.22 15.72 -0.89
C ALA A 146 -1.21 14.70 -0.38
N GLY A 147 -1.35 13.45 -0.79
CA GLY A 147 -0.41 12.37 -0.53
C GLY A 147 -0.11 11.63 -1.82
N ASN A 148 1.17 11.50 -2.18
CA ASN A 148 1.61 10.67 -3.30
C ASN A 148 2.66 9.69 -2.81
N PHE A 149 2.40 8.40 -3.01
CA PHE A 149 3.32 7.33 -2.68
C PHE A 149 3.50 6.41 -3.88
N ARG A 150 4.74 6.08 -4.22
CA ARG A 150 5.05 5.06 -5.21
C ARG A 150 5.50 3.79 -4.52
N THR A 151 4.72 2.72 -4.63
CA THR A 151 5.11 1.41 -4.07
C THR A 151 6.31 0.85 -4.82
N ASN A 152 7.09 -0.01 -4.17
CA ASN A 152 8.23 -0.69 -4.80
C ASN A 152 7.86 -2.03 -5.47
N GLY A 153 6.58 -2.40 -5.47
CA GLY A 153 6.08 -3.66 -6.04
C GLY A 153 6.34 -4.91 -5.19
N LYS A 154 6.99 -4.79 -4.02
CA LYS A 154 7.11 -5.92 -3.10
C LYS A 154 5.74 -6.24 -2.47
N ALA A 155 5.55 -7.51 -2.11
CA ALA A 155 4.35 -7.94 -1.42
C ALA A 155 4.14 -7.13 -0.12
N PRO A 156 2.89 -6.72 0.19
CA PRO A 156 2.58 -6.07 1.45
C PRO A 156 2.93 -6.96 2.64
N LYS A 157 3.40 -6.36 3.72
CA LYS A 157 3.63 -7.07 4.99
C LYS A 157 2.48 -6.83 5.94
N GLN A 158 2.09 -7.82 6.73
CA GLN A 158 1.21 -7.57 7.87
C GLN A 158 1.92 -6.63 8.85
N LYS A 159 1.17 -5.66 9.38
CA LYS A 159 1.65 -4.70 10.36
C LYS A 159 1.36 -5.19 11.79
#